data_AF-A0A444WF55-F1
#
_entry.id   AF-A0A444WF55-F1
#
_cell.length_a   1.000
_cell.length_b   1.000
_cell.length_c   1.000
_cell.angle_alpha   90.00
_cell.angle_beta   90.00
_cell.angle_gamma   90.00
#
_symmetry.space_group_name_H-M   'P 1'
#
loop_
_entity.id
_entity.type
_entity.pdbx_description
1 polymer ?
#
loop_
_entity_poly.entity_id
_entity_poly.type
_entity_poly.pdbx_seq_one_letter_code
_entity_poly.pdbx_strand_id
1 'polypeptide(L)'
;MTLKEKLLYTVPEFDFKEFENDDDFIIICFFAIFIANNINNPDIANRCAECVNWVYTTKHPEHNAILEQIALTLFDENLYEETFIALLNTSVQKHFEKSIAMWRQGSVQ
;
A
#
# COMPACT_ATOMS: atom_id res chain seq x y z
N MET A 1 -13.85 -2.41 -13.14
CA MET A 1 -12.51 -2.99 -13.00
C MET A 1 -12.33 -3.36 -11.54
N THR A 2 -12.10 -4.64 -11.25
CA THR A 2 -11.79 -5.15 -9.91
C THR A 2 -10.33 -4.83 -9.53
N LEU A 3 -9.97 -5.00 -8.27
CA LEU A 3 -8.59 -4.82 -7.82
C LEU A 3 -7.63 -5.73 -8.60
N LYS A 4 -7.96 -7.03 -8.72
CA LYS A 4 -7.18 -8.01 -9.48
C LYS A 4 -7.01 -7.61 -10.95
N GLU A 5 -8.06 -7.11 -11.61
CA GLU A 5 -7.97 -6.63 -13.00
C GLU A 5 -7.07 -5.39 -13.13
N LYS A 6 -7.15 -4.44 -12.19
CA LYS A 6 -6.28 -3.24 -12.17
C LYS A 6 -4.83 -3.64 -11.90
N LEU A 7 -4.60 -4.60 -11.02
CA LEU A 7 -3.24 -5.06 -10.72
C LEU A 7 -2.60 -5.80 -11.89
N LEU A 8 -3.31 -6.71 -12.57
CA LEU A 8 -2.82 -7.35 -13.79
C LEU A 8 -2.46 -6.33 -14.89
N TYR A 9 -3.26 -5.27 -15.01
CA TYR A 9 -2.99 -4.20 -15.97
C TYR A 9 -1.73 -3.41 -15.62
N THR A 10 -1.49 -3.18 -14.32
CA THR A 10 -0.43 -2.28 -13.86
C THR A 10 0.88 -3.04 -13.58
N VAL A 11 0.84 -4.31 -13.19
CA VAL A 11 2.01 -5.15 -12.99
C VAL A 11 1.86 -6.46 -13.80
N PRO A 12 2.11 -6.42 -15.13
CA PRO A 12 1.80 -7.54 -16.03
C PRO A 12 2.61 -8.82 -15.75
N GLU A 13 3.75 -8.68 -15.09
CA GLU A 13 4.68 -9.76 -14.76
C GLU A 13 4.32 -10.47 -13.43
N PHE A 14 3.31 -9.96 -12.71
CA PHE A 14 2.91 -10.53 -11.43
C PHE A 14 2.12 -11.83 -11.60
N ASP A 15 2.65 -12.93 -11.07
CA ASP A 15 1.95 -14.22 -11.08
C ASP A 15 0.94 -14.27 -9.92
N PHE A 16 -0.34 -14.06 -10.25
CA PHE A 16 -1.44 -14.15 -9.28
C PHE A 16 -1.75 -15.58 -8.82
N LYS A 17 -1.12 -16.62 -9.37
CA LYS A 17 -1.42 -18.01 -8.97
C LYS A 17 -1.28 -18.24 -7.47
N GLU A 18 -0.33 -17.59 -6.82
CA GLU A 18 -0.14 -17.73 -5.37
C GLU A 18 -1.23 -17.02 -4.55
N PHE A 19 -1.95 -16.07 -5.16
CA PHE A 19 -2.92 -15.19 -4.50
C PHE A 19 -4.36 -15.38 -5.02
N GLU A 20 -4.61 -16.45 -5.79
CA GLU A 20 -5.88 -16.66 -6.49
C GLU A 20 -7.07 -16.72 -5.51
N ASN A 21 -6.83 -17.32 -4.33
CA ASN A 21 -7.79 -17.48 -3.24
C ASN A 21 -7.62 -16.46 -2.11
N ASP A 22 -6.60 -15.60 -2.19
CA ASP A 22 -6.32 -14.64 -1.14
C ASP A 22 -7.24 -13.42 -1.23
N ASP A 23 -7.49 -12.86 -0.04
CA ASP A 23 -8.24 -11.62 0.12
C ASP A 23 -7.51 -10.46 -0.55
N ASP A 24 -8.27 -9.55 -1.15
CA ASP A 24 -7.77 -8.30 -1.73
C ASP A 24 -6.86 -7.54 -0.73
N PHE A 25 -7.12 -7.68 0.57
CA PHE A 25 -6.28 -7.15 1.64
C PHE A 25 -4.82 -7.67 1.62
N ILE A 26 -4.64 -8.99 1.56
CA ILE A 26 -3.31 -9.64 1.58
C ILE A 26 -2.51 -9.21 0.36
N ILE A 27 -3.19 -9.14 -0.79
CA ILE A 27 -2.60 -8.73 -2.07
C ILE A 27 -2.08 -7.28 -1.95
N ILE A 28 -2.86 -6.36 -1.40
CA ILE A 28 -2.42 -4.95 -1.26
C ILE A 28 -1.25 -4.82 -0.27
N CYS A 29 -1.26 -5.53 0.85
CA CYS A 29 -0.14 -5.54 1.79
C CYS A 29 1.16 -6.04 1.16
N PHE A 30 1.10 -7.12 0.39
CA PHE A 30 2.23 -7.61 -0.38
C PHE A 30 2.79 -6.50 -1.30
N PHE A 31 1.92 -5.83 -2.06
CA PHE A 31 2.37 -4.79 -2.98
C PHE A 31 2.99 -3.60 -2.27
N ALA A 32 2.44 -3.16 -1.14
CA ALA A 32 3.04 -2.07 -0.39
C ALA A 32 4.46 -2.40 0.09
N ILE A 33 4.67 -3.60 0.63
CA ILE A 33 5.98 -4.10 1.04
C ILE A 33 6.92 -4.25 -0.15
N PHE A 34 6.41 -4.76 -1.28
CA PHE A 34 7.18 -4.90 -2.51
C PHE A 34 7.66 -3.54 -3.05
N ILE A 35 6.83 -2.50 -2.98
CA ILE A 35 7.18 -1.13 -3.40
C ILE A 35 8.36 -0.61 -2.63
N ALA A 36 8.27 -0.69 -1.30
CA ALA A 36 9.31 -0.11 -0.46
C ALA A 36 10.66 -0.83 -0.65
N ASN A 37 10.61 -2.14 -0.89
CA ASN A 37 11.81 -2.92 -1.23
C ASN A 37 12.36 -2.64 -2.65
N ASN A 38 11.57 -2.04 -3.55
CA ASN A 38 11.93 -1.77 -4.93
C ASN A 38 11.92 -0.27 -5.29
N ILE A 39 12.04 0.61 -4.30
CA ILE A 39 11.92 2.07 -4.50
C ILE A 39 12.97 2.66 -5.44
N ASN A 40 14.08 1.95 -5.62
CA ASN A 40 15.15 2.27 -6.58
C ASN A 40 14.75 1.98 -8.05
N ASN A 41 13.58 1.39 -8.30
CA ASN A 41 13.02 1.18 -9.63
C ASN A 41 11.75 2.05 -9.81
N PRO A 42 11.86 3.22 -10.45
CA PRO A 42 10.77 4.19 -10.56
C PRO A 42 9.52 3.66 -11.26
N ASP A 43 9.67 2.78 -12.26
CA ASP A 43 8.54 2.22 -13.00
C ASP A 43 7.69 1.31 -12.11
N ILE A 44 8.33 0.44 -11.33
CA ILE A 44 7.64 -0.46 -10.39
C ILE A 44 6.99 0.36 -9.28
N ALA A 45 7.72 1.33 -8.71
CA ALA A 45 7.22 2.17 -7.63
C ALA A 45 5.97 2.98 -8.04
N ASN A 46 5.98 3.61 -9.23
CA ASN A 46 4.85 4.39 -9.75
C ASN A 46 3.60 3.52 -9.96
N ARG A 47 3.77 2.36 -10.60
CA ARG A 47 2.67 1.45 -10.91
C ARG A 47 1.98 0.90 -9.67
N CYS A 48 2.75 0.63 -8.63
CA CYS A 48 2.18 0.12 -7.40
C CYS A 48 1.59 1.25 -6.52
N ALA A 49 2.13 2.47 -6.58
CA ALA A 49 1.50 3.65 -5.98
C ALA A 49 0.10 3.92 -6.59
N GLU A 50 -0.08 3.70 -7.90
CA GLU A 50 -1.41 3.74 -8.52
C GLU A 50 -2.40 2.75 -7.89
N CYS A 51 -1.94 1.55 -7.53
CA CYS A 51 -2.80 0.54 -6.91
C CYS A 51 -3.25 0.97 -5.50
N VAL A 52 -2.34 1.50 -4.69
CA VAL A 52 -2.67 2.07 -3.37
C VAL A 52 -3.64 3.25 -3.51
N ASN A 53 -3.41 4.14 -4.49
CA ASN A 53 -4.30 5.25 -4.78
C ASN A 53 -5.69 4.79 -5.23
N TRP A 54 -5.77 3.72 -6.02
CA TRP A 54 -7.03 3.18 -6.53
C TRP A 54 -7.90 2.60 -5.40
N VAL A 55 -7.31 1.82 -4.49
CA VAL A 55 -7.97 1.28 -3.28
C VAL A 55 -8.60 2.40 -2.46
N TYR A 56 -7.92 3.54 -2.37
CA TYR A 56 -8.44 4.70 -1.66
C TYR A 56 -9.64 5.35 -2.39
N THR A 57 -9.59 5.50 -3.71
CA THR A 57 -10.68 6.16 -4.47
C THR A 57 -11.99 5.38 -4.48
N THR A 58 -11.97 4.07 -4.21
CA THR A 58 -13.17 3.21 -4.21
C THR A 58 -13.93 3.18 -2.88
N LYS A 59 -13.44 3.86 -1.82
CA LYS A 59 -14.18 4.19 -0.57
C LYS A 59 -15.00 3.05 0.08
N HIS A 60 -14.45 1.84 0.17
CA HIS A 60 -15.03 0.83 1.06
C HIS A 60 -14.52 1.06 2.50
N PRO A 61 -15.38 0.97 3.54
CA PRO A 61 -14.98 1.19 4.94
C PRO A 61 -13.82 0.29 5.39
N GLU A 62 -13.76 -0.89 4.80
CA GLU A 62 -12.77 -1.93 5.04
C GLU A 62 -11.37 -1.47 4.64
N HIS A 63 -11.25 -0.60 3.62
CA HIS A 63 -9.97 -0.12 3.09
C HIS A 63 -9.21 0.83 4.04
N ASN A 64 -9.88 1.47 5.01
CA ASN A 64 -9.17 2.32 5.98
C ASN A 64 -8.29 1.50 6.92
N ALA A 65 -8.77 0.31 7.33
CA ALA A 65 -7.99 -0.64 8.12
C ALA A 65 -6.82 -1.18 7.29
N ILE A 66 -7.04 -1.40 5.99
CA ILE A 66 -5.99 -1.82 5.05
C ILE A 66 -4.87 -0.77 4.98
N LEU A 67 -5.21 0.50 4.79
CA LEU A 67 -4.22 1.59 4.70
C LEU A 67 -3.46 1.79 6.01
N GLU A 68 -4.14 1.64 7.15
CA GLU A 68 -3.49 1.68 8.45
C GLU A 68 -2.48 0.54 8.59
N GLN A 69 -2.87 -0.69 8.27
CA GLN A 69 -1.98 -1.84 8.39
C GLN A 69 -0.78 -1.74 7.44
N ILE A 70 -0.98 -1.26 6.21
CA ILE A 70 0.13 -0.97 5.29
C ILE A 70 1.11 0.05 5.89
N ALA A 71 0.58 1.17 6.40
CA ALA A 71 1.42 2.23 6.95
C ALA A 71 2.26 1.72 8.14
N LEU A 72 1.66 0.90 9.01
CA LEU A 72 2.34 0.31 10.15
C LEU A 72 3.36 -0.74 9.74
N THR A 73 3.03 -1.64 8.80
CA THR A 73 3.98 -2.65 8.32
C THR A 73 5.20 -2.01 7.65
N LEU A 74 4.99 -0.99 6.82
CA LEU A 74 6.11 -0.25 6.23
C LEU A 74 6.96 0.44 7.30
N PHE A 75 6.33 0.98 8.34
CA PHE A 75 7.04 1.62 9.43
C PHE A 75 7.86 0.62 10.26
N ASP A 76 7.29 -0.53 10.63
CA ASP A 76 7.93 -1.58 11.43
C ASP A 76 9.12 -2.22 10.69
N GLU A 77 9.01 -2.42 9.38
CA GLU A 77 10.08 -2.96 8.53
C GLU A 77 11.16 -1.91 8.17
N ASN A 78 11.04 -0.68 8.70
CA ASN A 78 11.93 0.45 8.38
C ASN A 78 11.97 0.78 6.87
N LEU A 79 10.82 0.57 6.22
CA LEU A 79 10.56 0.72 4.78
C LEU A 79 9.66 1.94 4.48
N TYR A 80 9.25 2.69 5.51
CA TYR A 80 8.50 3.93 5.38
C TYR A 80 9.41 5.08 4.94
N GLU A 81 9.53 5.28 3.63
CA GLU A 81 10.35 6.35 3.04
C GLU A 81 9.52 7.53 2.52
N GLU A 82 10.01 8.75 2.71
CA GLU A 82 9.36 9.98 2.22
C GLU A 82 9.14 9.94 0.70
N THR A 83 10.03 9.31 -0.05
CA THR A 83 9.94 9.17 -1.50
C THR A 83 8.75 8.30 -1.92
N PHE A 84 8.42 7.26 -1.16
CA PHE A 84 7.23 6.44 -1.41
C PHE A 84 5.95 7.23 -1.11
N ILE A 85 5.93 7.90 0.04
CA ILE A 85 4.77 8.69 0.49
C ILE A 85 4.47 9.81 -0.50
N ALA A 86 5.49 10.44 -1.08
CA ALA A 86 5.34 11.48 -2.10
C ALA A 86 4.63 10.99 -3.39
N LEU A 87 4.66 9.68 -3.69
CA LEU A 87 3.95 9.08 -4.85
C LEU A 87 2.45 8.85 -4.58
N LEU A 88 2.03 8.91 -3.32
CA LEU A 88 0.64 8.71 -2.92
C LEU A 88 -0.13 10.03 -3.01
N ASN A 89 -1.44 9.96 -3.20
CA ASN A 89 -2.26 11.16 -3.17
C ASN A 89 -2.33 11.75 -1.75
N THR A 90 -2.60 13.05 -1.64
CA THR A 90 -2.57 13.80 -0.37
C THR A 90 -3.46 13.19 0.73
N SER A 91 -4.58 12.56 0.37
CA SER A 91 -5.43 11.95 1.40
C SER A 91 -4.87 10.64 1.94
N VAL A 92 -4.19 9.85 1.09
CA VAL A 92 -3.50 8.63 1.52
C VAL A 92 -2.30 9.00 2.39
N GLN A 93 -1.53 10.01 1.99
CA GLN A 93 -0.41 10.54 2.79
C GLN A 93 -0.87 10.91 4.20
N LYS A 94 -1.94 11.71 4.33
CA LYS A 94 -2.50 12.10 5.63
C LYS A 94 -2.97 10.92 6.47
N HIS A 95 -3.47 9.86 5.83
CA HIS A 95 -3.90 8.66 6.53
C HIS A 95 -2.69 7.90 7.10
N PHE A 96 -1.63 7.73 6.30
CA PHE A 96 -0.39 7.09 6.71
C PHE A 96 0.29 7.85 7.86
N GLU A 97 0.41 9.17 7.72
CA GLU A 97 0.94 10.06 8.76
C GLU A 97 0.15 9.94 10.07
N LYS A 98 -1.19 9.93 9.97
CA LYS A 98 -2.08 9.80 11.13
C LYS A 98 -1.91 8.44 11.81
N SER A 99 -1.91 7.34 11.05
CA SER A 99 -1.74 5.98 11.57
C SER A 99 -0.41 5.84 12.32
N ILE A 100 0.68 6.35 11.75
CA ILE A 100 2.00 6.32 12.40
C ILE A 100 2.04 7.22 13.63
N ALA A 101 1.45 8.41 13.58
CA ALA A 101 1.37 9.30 14.73
C ALA A 101 0.60 8.67 15.90
N MET A 102 -0.52 7.98 15.61
CA MET A 102 -1.30 7.27 16.61
C MET A 102 -0.54 6.08 17.20
N TRP A 103 0.14 5.29 16.36
CA TRP A 103 1.01 4.19 16.82
C TRP A 103 2.11 4.71 17.74
N ARG A 104 2.84 5.76 17.34
CA ARG A 104 3.90 6.37 18.16
C ARG A 104 3.40 6.88 19.50
N GLN A 105 2.17 7.36 19.60
CA GLN A 105 1.56 7.78 20.86
C GLN A 105 1.15 6.59 21.73
N GLY A 106 0.71 5.48 21.13
CA GLY A 106 0.36 4.24 21.80
C GLY A 106 1.56 3.43 22.30
N SER A 107 2.69 3.49 21.61
CA SER A 107 3.94 2.78 21.95
C SER A 107 4.75 3.41 23.11
N VAL A 108 4.29 4.54 23.66
CA VAL A 108 4.97 5.29 24.74
C VAL A 108 4.42 4.91 26.14
N GLN A 109 3.74 3.77 26.25
CA GLN A 109 3.30 3.20 27.54
C GLN A 109 4.23 2.10 28.04
#